data_AF-A0A969Q118-F1
#
_entry.id   AF-A0A969Q118-F1
#
_cell.length_a   1.000
_cell.length_b   1.000
_cell.length_c   1.000
_cell.angle_alpha   90.00
_cell.angle_beta   90.00
_cell.angle_gamma   90.00
#
_symmetry.space_group_name_H-M   'P 1'
#
loop_
_entity.id
_entity.type
_entity.pdbx_description
1 polymer ?
#
loop_
_entity_poly.entity_id
_entity_poly.type
_entity_poly.pdbx_seq_one_letter_code
_entity_poly.pdbx_strand_id
1 'polypeptide(L)'
;MRDSFSTPPSASLTVGGALVMNLVLVAACVLLALNIINLPVQDFGNLGTPVQGFAALILMIPVGLALYASFKLTQRKNGGRFVSMALYFFCMVLTAAVLLHQWGVYRSFETVTDMIMANPNLVLGFVVAMFFFWLSGRSPATSIWRDRFSLMGFATMGITVLLILIAGNGFVGLGTLADSYRLPLTWVLTALVILLGFMAYRLLKLGEYFGQTPDEREAWQGWLMLSPNIIGFLVFFAGPLLLSFYLSFTDSTVGAVPNFKGLQNYTDILSFEWKTQADPEGSAQSVLSFGFTPLMEIQTNGPERIVIGSKDTTFWLSLRNTVLFCLLLMPLSVIPALFLAIILNSKLPGMKFFSCGVLFTLSGGGGGHGAHAPGREQPYGGCGGGSQDGRHPQEPAAACEARHFPDSCRKPVAVDDGRCARRRQHLCGEHGAILPS
;
A
#
# COMPACT_ATOMS: atom_id res chain seq x y z
N MET A 1 -20.80 24.67 43.40
CA MET A 1 -19.45 25.18 43.74
C MET A 1 -18.46 24.41 42.90
N ARG A 2 -17.85 25.05 41.91
CA ARG A 2 -16.79 24.46 41.08
C ARG A 2 -15.52 24.55 41.90
N ASP A 3 -15.16 23.47 42.57
CA ASP A 3 -13.94 23.41 43.34
C ASP A 3 -12.75 23.74 42.44
N SER A 4 -11.95 24.67 42.93
CA SER A 4 -10.62 25.00 42.45
C SER A 4 -9.74 23.76 42.58
N PHE A 5 -9.81 22.86 41.60
CA PHE A 5 -8.75 21.88 41.42
C PHE A 5 -7.48 22.65 41.13
N SER A 6 -6.63 22.76 42.15
CA SER A 6 -5.23 23.08 42.00
C SER A 6 -4.70 22.23 40.85
N THR A 7 -4.39 22.87 39.72
CA THR A 7 -3.85 22.17 38.56
C THR A 7 -2.59 21.46 39.03
N PRO A 8 -2.46 20.13 38.86
CA PRO A 8 -1.24 19.46 39.26
C PRO A 8 -0.08 20.15 38.53
N PRO A 9 1.03 20.51 39.20
CA PRO A 9 2.13 21.27 38.60
C PRO A 9 2.73 20.58 37.36
N SER A 10 2.54 19.26 37.25
CA SER A 10 2.92 18.46 36.09
C SER A 10 2.08 18.75 34.84
N ALA A 11 0.83 19.21 34.97
CA ALA A 11 -0.06 19.48 33.84
C ALA A 11 0.28 20.82 33.16
N SER A 12 0.48 21.89 33.92
CA SER A 12 0.89 23.19 33.37
C SER A 12 2.25 23.12 32.68
N LEU A 13 3.20 22.36 33.24
CA LEU A 13 4.49 22.10 32.61
C LEU A 13 4.35 21.34 31.28
N THR A 14 3.48 20.33 31.23
CA THR A 14 3.24 19.54 30.01
C THR A 14 2.58 20.39 28.92
N VAL A 15 1.61 21.24 29.28
CA VAL A 15 0.96 22.16 28.34
C VAL A 15 1.94 23.22 27.83
N GLY A 16 2.74 23.81 28.72
CA GLY A 16 3.79 24.76 28.33
C GLY A 16 4.83 24.12 27.41
N GLY A 17 5.28 22.90 27.75
CA GLY A 17 6.18 22.12 26.90
C GLY A 17 5.58 21.81 25.53
N ALA A 18 4.30 21.46 25.46
CA ALA A 18 3.61 21.23 24.18
C ALA A 18 3.48 22.52 23.35
N LEU A 19 3.27 23.68 23.95
CA LEU A 19 3.27 24.95 23.21
C LEU A 19 4.65 25.25 22.61
N VAL A 20 5.71 25.04 23.38
CA VAL A 20 7.10 25.20 22.89
C VAL A 20 7.39 24.23 21.76
N MET A 21 7.02 22.95 21.90
CA MET A 21 7.25 21.95 20.86
C MET A 21 6.47 22.23 19.58
N ASN A 22 5.23 22.72 19.68
CA ASN A 22 4.49 23.17 18.50
C ASN A 22 5.18 24.35 17.80
N LEU A 23 5.74 25.31 18.55
CA LEU A 23 6.52 26.41 17.97
C LEU A 23 7.80 25.91 17.30
N VAL A 24 8.51 24.97 17.92
CA VAL A 24 9.70 24.32 17.32
C VAL A 24 9.31 23.60 16.03
N LEU A 25 8.20 22.87 16.03
CA LEU A 25 7.68 22.18 14.85
C LEU A 25 7.35 23.17 13.72
N VAL A 26 6.67 24.29 14.05
CA VAL A 26 6.39 25.36 13.09
C VAL A 26 7.68 25.92 12.51
N ALA A 27 8.65 26.29 13.34
CA ALA A 27 9.92 26.83 12.89
C ALA A 27 10.68 25.83 12.01
N ALA A 28 10.74 24.56 12.40
CA ALA A 28 11.40 23.50 11.65
C ALA A 28 10.75 23.29 10.27
N CYS A 29 9.42 23.18 10.20
CA CYS A 29 8.71 23.02 8.94
C CYS A 29 8.86 24.24 8.02
N VAL A 30 8.80 25.45 8.55
CA VAL A 30 9.00 26.69 7.77
C VAL A 30 10.44 26.78 7.24
N LEU A 31 11.44 26.54 8.09
CA LEU A 31 12.85 26.56 7.67
C LEU A 31 13.13 25.49 6.62
N LEU A 32 12.55 24.30 6.77
CA LEU A 32 12.71 23.22 5.80
C LEU A 32 12.01 23.53 4.48
N ALA A 33 10.81 24.13 4.51
CA ALA A 33 10.13 24.61 3.30
C ALA A 33 10.93 25.69 2.56
N LEU A 34 11.49 26.66 3.30
CA LEU A 34 12.37 27.69 2.73
C LEU A 34 13.65 27.09 2.16
N ASN A 35 14.23 26.09 2.82
CA ASN A 35 15.41 25.40 2.31
C ASN A 35 15.09 24.71 0.97
N ILE A 36 13.96 23.98 0.88
CA ILE A 36 13.54 23.30 -0.35
C ILE A 36 13.34 24.28 -1.51
N ILE A 37 12.73 25.44 -1.26
CA ILE A 37 12.48 26.46 -2.31
C ILE A 37 13.78 27.10 -2.81
N ASN A 38 14.77 27.28 -1.93
CA ASN A 38 16.04 27.93 -2.27
C ASN A 38 17.09 26.95 -2.81
N LEU A 39 16.83 25.64 -2.79
CA LEU A 39 17.74 24.64 -3.35
C LEU A 39 17.75 24.74 -4.89
N PRO A 40 18.94 24.70 -5.52
CA PRO A 40 19.01 24.66 -6.97
C PRO A 40 18.35 23.38 -7.48
N VAL A 41 17.66 23.49 -8.63
CA VAL A 41 16.82 22.43 -9.19
C VAL A 41 17.59 21.12 -9.42
N GLN A 42 18.90 21.21 -9.67
CA GLN A 42 19.79 20.05 -9.89
C GLN A 42 19.94 19.19 -8.64
N ASP A 43 20.01 19.81 -7.46
CA ASP A 43 20.18 19.10 -6.18
C ASP A 43 18.88 18.43 -5.71
N PHE A 44 17.73 18.88 -6.24
CA PHE A 44 16.42 18.30 -5.99
C PHE A 44 15.99 17.37 -7.15
N GLY A 45 16.92 16.55 -7.64
CA GLY A 45 16.68 15.50 -8.64
C GLY A 45 16.20 15.99 -10.01
N ASN A 46 16.40 17.27 -10.32
CA ASN A 46 15.94 17.90 -11.56
C ASN A 46 14.41 17.85 -11.79
N LEU A 47 13.61 17.75 -10.71
CA LEU A 47 12.14 17.68 -10.78
C LEU A 47 11.45 19.02 -11.09
N GLY A 48 12.22 20.12 -11.17
CA GLY A 48 11.75 21.46 -11.46
C GLY A 48 11.18 22.23 -10.27
N THR A 49 11.02 23.54 -10.48
CA THR A 49 10.51 24.48 -9.46
C THR A 49 9.07 24.19 -9.03
N PRO A 50 8.15 23.67 -9.88
CA PRO A 50 6.80 23.38 -9.42
C PRO A 50 6.77 22.27 -8.37
N VAL A 51 7.60 21.23 -8.52
CA VAL A 51 7.63 20.09 -7.59
C VAL A 51 8.24 20.50 -6.24
N GLN A 52 9.29 21.33 -6.25
CA GLN A 52 9.83 21.94 -5.03
C GLN A 52 8.75 22.77 -4.31
N GLY A 53 8.00 23.59 -5.06
CA GLY A 53 6.88 24.36 -4.52
C GLY A 53 5.79 23.48 -3.91
N PHE A 54 5.45 22.35 -4.54
CA PHE A 54 4.49 21.39 -4.02
C PHE A 54 4.97 20.72 -2.72
N ALA A 55 6.23 20.30 -2.66
CA ALA A 55 6.82 19.75 -1.44
C ALA A 55 6.80 20.77 -0.29
N ALA A 56 7.14 22.02 -0.57
CA ALA A 56 7.04 23.12 0.40
C ALA A 56 5.60 23.40 0.85
N LEU A 57 4.63 23.33 -0.07
CA LEU A 57 3.20 23.49 0.24
C LEU A 57 2.71 22.40 1.22
N ILE A 58 3.10 21.14 1.00
CA ILE A 58 2.74 20.02 1.90
C ILE A 58 3.27 20.27 3.31
N LEU A 59 4.48 20.82 3.44
CA LEU A 59 5.09 21.15 4.73
C LEU A 59 4.37 22.29 5.47
N MET A 60 3.55 23.10 4.80
CA MET A 60 2.73 24.12 5.45
C MET A 60 1.49 23.54 6.15
N ILE A 61 1.06 22.33 5.81
CA ILE A 61 -0.06 21.65 6.48
C ILE A 61 0.21 21.45 7.98
N PRO A 62 1.32 20.80 8.40
CA PRO A 62 1.63 20.67 9.83
C PRO A 62 1.85 22.02 10.53
N VAL A 63 2.32 23.06 9.82
CA VAL A 63 2.43 24.42 10.37
C VAL A 63 1.05 24.96 10.78
N GLY A 64 0.08 24.91 9.87
CA GLY A 64 -1.30 25.36 10.16
C GLY A 64 -1.95 24.56 11.30
N LEU A 65 -1.77 23.24 11.29
CA LEU A 65 -2.27 22.36 12.35
C LEU A 65 -1.62 22.65 13.70
N ALA A 66 -0.30 22.89 13.75
CA ALA A 66 0.43 23.20 14.97
C ALA A 66 0.02 24.56 15.57
N LEU A 67 -0.19 25.57 14.72
CA LEU A 67 -0.71 26.88 15.13
C LEU A 67 -2.14 26.75 15.69
N TYR A 68 -3.02 26.03 14.97
CA TYR A 68 -4.37 25.75 15.44
C TYR A 68 -4.38 24.99 16.78
N ALA A 69 -3.51 23.99 16.92
CA ALA A 69 -3.39 23.21 18.13
C ALA A 69 -2.91 24.06 19.31
N SER A 70 -1.91 24.93 19.08
CA SER A 70 -1.36 25.85 20.07
C SER A 70 -2.41 26.84 20.57
N PHE A 71 -3.23 27.38 19.66
CA PHE A 71 -4.33 28.26 20.01
C PHE A 71 -5.38 27.54 20.88
N LYS A 72 -5.78 26.32 20.50
CA LYS A 72 -6.76 25.52 21.27
C LYS A 72 -6.22 25.00 22.61
N LEU A 73 -4.91 24.71 22.71
CA LEU A 73 -4.22 24.37 23.95
C LEU A 73 -4.27 25.51 24.96
N THR A 74 -4.03 26.74 24.47
CA THR A 74 -4.13 27.96 25.29
C THR A 74 -5.55 28.17 25.82
N GLN A 75 -6.57 27.79 25.04
CA GLN A 75 -7.97 27.79 25.46
C GLN A 75 -8.37 26.61 26.36
N ARG A 76 -7.43 25.73 26.74
CA ARG A 76 -7.68 24.49 27.52
C ARG A 76 -8.77 23.60 26.91
N LYS A 77 -8.83 23.51 25.58
CA LYS A 77 -9.79 22.64 24.87
C LYS A 77 -9.13 21.31 24.47
N ASN A 78 -9.89 20.22 24.61
CA ASN A 78 -9.50 18.86 24.19
C ASN A 78 -8.95 18.82 22.75
N GLY A 79 -9.56 19.58 21.83
CA GLY A 79 -9.15 19.63 20.42
C GLY A 79 -7.67 20.00 20.21
N GLY A 80 -7.11 20.91 21.00
CA GLY A 80 -5.70 21.31 20.85
C GLY A 80 -4.72 20.23 21.27
N ARG A 81 -5.07 19.49 22.33
CA ARG A 81 -4.32 18.31 22.79
C ARG A 81 -4.30 17.24 21.71
N PHE A 82 -5.45 16.94 21.11
CA PHE A 82 -5.57 15.89 20.10
C PHE A 82 -4.75 16.19 18.86
N VAL A 83 -4.87 17.41 18.31
CA VAL A 83 -4.09 17.80 17.13
C VAL A 83 -2.59 17.78 17.43
N SER A 84 -2.16 18.26 18.60
CA SER A 84 -0.72 18.21 18.97
C SER A 84 -0.21 16.78 19.14
N MET A 85 -0.99 15.90 19.78
CA MET A 85 -0.64 14.49 19.94
C MET A 85 -0.52 13.79 18.58
N ALA A 86 -1.47 14.04 17.67
CA ALA A 86 -1.43 13.49 16.32
C ALA A 86 -0.22 13.99 15.52
N LEU A 87 0.09 15.29 15.61
CA LEU A 87 1.28 15.87 14.99
C LEU A 87 2.58 15.28 15.52
N TYR A 88 2.71 15.12 16.85
CA TYR A 88 3.90 14.53 17.44
C TYR A 88 4.05 13.06 17.09
N PHE A 89 2.96 12.31 17.07
CA PHE A 89 2.98 10.93 16.61
C PHE A 89 3.41 10.83 15.14
N PHE A 90 2.81 11.63 14.26
CA PHE A 90 3.16 11.66 12.83
C PHE A 90 4.62 12.04 12.60
N CYS A 91 5.08 13.11 13.26
CA CYS A 91 6.46 13.58 13.17
C CYS A 91 7.44 12.55 13.75
N MET A 92 7.10 11.89 14.86
CA MET A 92 7.90 10.80 15.44
C MET A 92 8.04 9.63 14.46
N VAL A 93 6.94 9.20 13.83
CA VAL A 93 6.97 8.10 12.85
C VAL A 93 7.82 8.46 11.63
N LEU A 94 7.65 9.66 11.06
CA LEU A 94 8.47 10.10 9.93
C LEU A 94 9.95 10.24 10.30
N THR A 95 10.25 10.83 11.46
CA THR A 95 11.62 10.97 11.95
C THR A 95 12.25 9.60 12.22
N ALA A 96 11.48 8.65 12.77
CA ALA A 96 11.93 7.28 12.97
C ALA A 96 12.20 6.58 11.63
N ALA A 97 11.41 6.82 10.58
CA ALA A 97 11.68 6.30 9.24
C ALA A 97 12.99 6.85 8.66
N VAL A 98 13.25 8.16 8.82
CA VAL A 98 14.53 8.77 8.44
C VAL A 98 15.69 8.18 9.24
N LEU A 99 15.49 7.93 10.54
CA LEU A 99 16.49 7.30 11.40
C LEU A 99 16.80 5.86 10.96
N LEU A 100 15.78 5.07 10.60
CA LEU A 100 15.95 3.72 10.03
C LEU A 100 16.71 3.74 8.71
N HIS A 101 16.44 4.75 7.87
CA HIS A 101 17.21 4.97 6.64
C HIS A 101 18.68 5.30 6.95
N GLN A 102 18.93 6.19 7.92
CA GLN A 102 20.27 6.57 8.33
C GLN A 102 21.06 5.41 8.96
N TRP A 103 20.38 4.52 9.66
CA TRP A 103 20.92 3.26 10.18
C TRP A 103 21.32 2.27 9.07
N GLY A 104 20.94 2.55 7.82
CA GLY A 104 21.24 1.69 6.69
C GLY A 104 20.42 0.40 6.71
N VAL A 105 19.29 0.35 7.41
CA VAL A 105 18.45 -0.87 7.49
C VAL A 105 18.07 -1.38 6.10
N TYR A 106 17.73 -0.47 5.19
CA TYR A 106 17.43 -0.82 3.80
C TYR A 106 18.64 -1.36 3.05
N ARG A 107 19.81 -0.72 3.19
CA ARG A 107 21.06 -1.21 2.60
C ARG A 107 21.46 -2.57 3.16
N SER A 108 21.24 -2.80 4.45
CA SER A 108 21.48 -4.09 5.10
C SER A 108 20.59 -5.17 4.50
N PHE A 109 19.32 -4.88 4.21
CA PHE A 109 18.41 -5.83 3.54
C PHE A 109 18.88 -6.14 2.11
N GLU A 110 19.26 -5.12 1.33
CA GLU A 110 19.83 -5.30 -0.02
C GLU A 110 21.10 -6.15 0.05
N THR A 111 22.02 -5.83 0.97
CA THR A 111 23.26 -6.59 1.12
C THR A 111 22.97 -8.05 1.48
N VAL A 112 22.04 -8.32 2.40
CA VAL A 112 21.61 -9.70 2.71
C VAL A 112 21.04 -10.40 1.48
N THR A 113 20.25 -9.70 0.67
CA THR A 113 19.70 -10.25 -0.57
C THR A 113 20.80 -10.58 -1.57
N ASP A 114 21.75 -9.66 -1.77
CA ASP A 114 22.90 -9.86 -2.65
C ASP A 114 23.78 -11.01 -2.18
N MET A 115 23.95 -11.19 -0.87
CA MET A 115 24.69 -12.33 -0.29
C MET A 115 24.02 -13.67 -0.61
N ILE A 116 22.69 -13.73 -0.49
CA ILE A 116 21.88 -14.92 -0.81
C ILE A 116 22.00 -15.23 -2.30
N MET A 117 21.90 -14.21 -3.15
CA MET A 117 21.96 -14.36 -4.61
C MET A 117 23.39 -14.71 -5.10
N ALA A 118 24.43 -14.20 -4.45
CA ALA A 118 25.83 -14.50 -4.77
C ALA A 118 26.25 -15.92 -4.36
N ASN A 119 25.58 -16.52 -3.37
CA ASN A 119 25.87 -17.86 -2.86
C ASN A 119 24.66 -18.79 -2.96
N PRO A 120 24.17 -19.10 -4.18
CA PRO A 120 22.97 -19.93 -4.36
C PRO A 120 23.12 -21.33 -3.74
N ASN A 121 24.35 -21.85 -3.68
CA ASN A 121 24.66 -23.14 -3.07
C ASN A 121 24.37 -23.16 -1.56
N LEU A 122 24.55 -22.05 -0.86
CA LEU A 122 24.26 -21.96 0.58
C LEU A 122 22.75 -21.97 0.84
N VAL A 123 21.94 -21.45 -0.09
CA VAL A 123 20.47 -21.47 0.01
C VAL A 123 19.91 -22.90 0.02
N LEU A 124 20.63 -23.85 -0.56
CA LEU A 124 20.27 -25.28 -0.52
C LEU A 124 20.16 -25.81 0.92
N GLY A 125 20.88 -25.20 1.87
CA GLY A 125 20.78 -25.52 3.28
C GLY A 125 19.37 -25.30 3.86
N PHE A 126 18.62 -24.31 3.35
CA PHE A 126 17.21 -24.12 3.73
C PHE A 126 16.32 -25.24 3.18
N VAL A 127 16.60 -25.74 1.98
CA VAL A 127 15.87 -26.87 1.38
C VAL A 127 16.11 -28.14 2.19
N VAL A 128 17.36 -28.38 2.61
CA VAL A 128 17.73 -29.50 3.48
C VAL A 128 17.05 -29.38 4.85
N ALA A 129 17.02 -28.18 5.44
CA ALA A 129 16.31 -27.93 6.69
C ALA A 129 14.80 -28.22 6.55
N MET A 130 14.18 -27.74 5.47
CA MET A 130 12.77 -28.02 5.16
C MET A 130 12.51 -29.53 4.97
N PHE A 131 13.45 -30.26 4.36
CA PHE A 131 13.36 -31.71 4.23
C PHE A 131 13.34 -32.41 5.60
N PHE A 132 14.19 -32.00 6.54
CA PHE A 132 14.16 -32.53 7.91
C PHE A 132 12.88 -32.18 8.67
N PHE A 133 12.36 -30.96 8.52
CA PHE A 133 11.06 -30.59 9.09
C PHE A 133 9.91 -31.39 8.49
N TRP A 134 9.94 -31.65 7.18
CA TRP A 134 8.98 -32.51 6.51
C TRP A 134 9.04 -33.96 7.06
N LEU A 135 10.24 -34.50 7.24
CA LEU A 135 10.46 -35.84 7.80
C LEU A 135 10.00 -35.95 9.27
N SER A 136 10.22 -34.88 10.05
CA SER A 136 9.68 -34.74 11.41
C SER A 136 8.15 -34.73 11.42
N GLY A 137 7.53 -33.97 10.51
CA GLY A 137 6.08 -33.90 10.35
C GLY A 137 5.42 -35.22 9.97
N ARG A 138 6.14 -36.09 9.22
CA ARG A 138 5.66 -37.42 8.83
C ARG A 138 5.90 -38.50 9.89
N SER A 139 6.69 -38.22 10.92
CA SER A 139 7.01 -39.17 11.98
C SER A 139 5.90 -39.23 13.04
N PRO A 140 5.54 -40.42 13.57
CA PRO A 140 4.54 -40.56 14.63
C PRO A 140 4.90 -39.74 15.88
N ALA A 141 3.90 -39.18 16.56
CA ALA A 141 4.10 -38.29 17.71
C ALA A 141 4.86 -38.92 18.89
N THR A 142 4.85 -40.25 19.01
CA THR A 142 5.52 -41.02 20.07
C THR A 142 6.94 -41.47 19.70
N SER A 143 7.39 -41.21 18.47
CA SER A 143 8.70 -41.66 17.98
C SER A 143 9.81 -40.69 18.40
N ILE A 144 10.89 -41.24 18.98
CA ILE A 144 12.11 -40.49 19.33
C ILE A 144 12.71 -39.77 18.11
N TRP A 145 12.48 -40.30 16.90
CA TRP A 145 12.97 -39.74 15.65
C TRP A 145 12.33 -38.40 15.27
N ARG A 146 11.11 -38.12 15.75
CA ARG A 146 10.41 -36.85 15.48
C ARG A 146 11.20 -35.65 16.03
N ASP A 147 11.59 -35.74 17.30
CA ASP A 147 12.35 -34.67 17.96
C ASP A 147 13.76 -34.55 17.39
N ARG A 148 14.37 -35.67 16.99
CA ARG A 148 15.70 -35.68 16.35
C ARG A 148 15.68 -35.02 14.98
N PHE A 149 14.71 -35.32 14.12
CA PHE A 149 14.58 -34.64 12.83
C PHE A 149 14.26 -33.16 12.98
N SER A 150 13.44 -32.78 13.96
CA SER A 150 13.19 -31.36 14.28
C SER A 150 14.48 -30.63 14.67
N LEU A 151 15.27 -31.22 15.57
CA LEU A 151 16.56 -30.66 15.99
C LEU A 151 17.56 -30.57 14.83
N MET A 152 17.62 -31.58 13.96
CA MET A 152 18.44 -31.56 12.75
C MET A 152 17.99 -30.46 11.77
N GLY A 153 16.68 -30.24 11.62
CA GLY A 153 16.14 -29.13 10.83
C GLY A 153 16.55 -27.76 11.38
N PHE A 154 16.42 -27.54 12.69
CA PHE A 154 16.89 -26.29 13.32
C PHE A 154 18.40 -26.12 13.23
N ALA A 155 19.18 -27.19 13.42
CA ALA A 155 20.63 -27.14 13.34
C ALA A 155 21.11 -26.81 11.92
N THR A 156 20.55 -27.48 10.91
CA THR A 156 20.87 -27.21 9.49
C THR A 156 20.47 -25.79 9.08
N MET A 157 19.29 -25.31 9.50
CA MET A 157 18.86 -23.92 9.26
C MET A 157 19.81 -22.91 9.95
N GLY A 158 20.15 -23.12 11.22
CA GLY A 158 21.04 -22.24 11.97
C GLY A 158 22.44 -22.19 11.37
N ILE A 159 23.00 -23.33 10.98
CA ILE A 159 24.29 -23.42 10.29
C ILE A 159 24.22 -22.69 8.94
N THR A 160 23.14 -22.87 8.19
CA THR A 160 22.96 -22.21 6.89
C THR A 160 22.93 -20.69 7.02
N VAL A 161 22.15 -20.17 7.97
CA VAL A 161 22.10 -18.73 8.28
C VAL A 161 23.47 -18.22 8.72
N LEU A 162 24.17 -18.96 9.58
CA LEU A 162 25.52 -18.60 10.04
C LEU A 162 26.53 -18.56 8.88
N LEU A 163 26.50 -19.54 7.99
CA LEU A 163 27.38 -19.60 6.83
C LEU A 163 27.10 -18.45 5.85
N ILE A 164 25.83 -18.10 5.61
CA ILE A 164 25.45 -16.95 4.78
C ILE A 164 25.97 -15.65 5.42
N LEU A 165 25.82 -15.48 6.73
CA LEU A 165 26.32 -14.31 7.45
C LEU A 165 27.85 -14.21 7.42
N ILE A 166 28.58 -15.32 7.55
CA ILE A 166 30.05 -15.31 7.50
C ILE A 166 30.55 -15.05 6.08
N ALA A 167 30.01 -15.78 5.09
CA ALA A 167 30.43 -15.66 3.70
C ALA A 167 30.15 -14.27 3.11
N GLY A 168 29.07 -13.62 3.58
CA GLY A 168 28.67 -12.30 3.14
C GLY A 168 29.25 -11.13 3.93
N ASN A 169 30.06 -11.37 4.97
CA ASN A 169 30.46 -10.33 5.92
C ASN A 169 29.23 -9.64 6.57
N GLY A 170 28.21 -10.42 6.94
CA GLY A 170 26.90 -9.98 7.43
C GLY A 170 26.91 -9.13 8.70
N PHE A 171 28.07 -9.00 9.37
CA PHE A 171 28.27 -8.05 10.46
C PHE A 171 28.50 -6.61 10.00
N VAL A 172 28.66 -6.36 8.69
CA VAL A 172 28.76 -5.01 8.10
C VAL A 172 27.54 -4.15 8.49
N GLY A 173 26.33 -4.73 8.54
CA GLY A 173 25.13 -4.01 8.98
C GLY A 173 25.15 -3.53 10.43
N LEU A 174 25.91 -4.19 11.32
CA LEU A 174 26.14 -3.72 12.69
C LEU A 174 27.20 -2.61 12.73
N GLY A 175 28.20 -2.70 11.85
CA GLY A 175 29.19 -1.64 11.64
C GLY A 175 28.55 -0.35 11.14
N THR A 176 27.64 -0.44 10.17
CA THR A 176 26.93 0.73 9.64
C THR A 176 26.08 1.41 10.71
N LEU A 177 25.42 0.66 11.60
CA LEU A 177 24.70 1.24 12.73
C LEU A 177 25.62 2.08 13.63
N ALA A 178 26.77 1.53 14.03
CA ALA A 178 27.74 2.22 14.87
C ALA A 178 28.34 3.44 14.15
N ASP A 179 28.66 3.31 12.86
CA ASP A 179 29.19 4.39 12.04
C ASP A 179 28.18 5.52 11.84
N SER A 180 26.88 5.21 11.73
CA SER A 180 25.82 6.21 11.63
C SER A 180 25.79 7.17 12.83
N TYR A 181 26.18 6.72 14.03
CA TYR A 181 26.25 7.57 15.23
C TYR A 181 27.51 8.44 15.30
N ARG A 182 28.45 8.34 14.35
CA ARG A 182 29.53 9.32 14.21
C ARG A 182 29.02 10.65 13.66
N LEU A 183 27.90 10.64 12.95
CA LEU A 183 27.26 11.85 12.43
C LEU A 183 26.42 12.51 13.54
N PRO A 184 26.61 13.80 13.82
CA PRO A 184 25.85 14.50 14.87
C PRO A 184 24.35 14.54 14.56
N LEU A 185 23.98 14.54 13.28
CA LEU A 185 22.59 14.51 12.84
C LEU A 185 21.83 13.28 13.37
N THR A 186 22.46 12.11 13.43
CA THR A 186 21.81 10.88 13.92
C THR A 186 21.45 11.00 15.40
N TRP A 187 22.31 11.61 16.22
CA TRP A 187 21.99 11.90 17.62
C TRP A 187 20.83 12.86 17.77
N VAL A 188 20.77 13.90 16.94
CA VAL A 188 19.66 14.85 16.92
C VAL A 188 18.35 14.15 16.55
N LEU A 189 18.35 13.30 15.52
CA LEU A 189 17.18 12.53 15.11
C LEU A 189 16.71 11.56 16.20
N THR A 190 17.62 10.82 16.83
CA THR A 190 17.29 9.91 17.95
C THR A 190 16.71 10.68 19.14
N ALA A 191 17.32 11.80 19.52
CA ALA A 191 16.81 12.65 20.60
C ALA A 191 15.42 13.22 20.25
N LEU A 192 15.20 13.62 19.01
CA LEU A 192 13.93 14.13 18.52
C LEU A 192 12.81 13.07 18.58
N VAL A 193 13.08 11.84 18.14
CA VAL A 193 12.11 10.72 18.24
C VAL A 193 11.72 10.47 19.69
N ILE A 194 12.70 10.41 20.60
CA ILE A 194 12.46 10.19 22.03
C ILE A 194 11.64 11.36 22.62
N LEU A 195 12.00 12.60 22.28
CA LEU A 195 11.33 13.80 22.79
C LEU A 195 9.88 13.91 22.31
N LEU A 196 9.63 13.69 21.02
CA LEU A 196 8.28 13.69 20.44
C LEU A 196 7.43 12.56 21.01
N GLY A 197 7.98 11.35 21.14
CA GLY A 197 7.30 10.21 21.73
C GLY A 197 6.96 10.43 23.21
N PHE A 198 7.91 10.98 23.98
CA PHE A 198 7.68 11.34 25.38
C PHE A 198 6.60 12.41 25.51
N MET A 199 6.62 13.46 24.69
CA MET A 199 5.61 14.51 24.73
C MET A 199 4.23 14.00 24.32
N ALA A 200 4.14 13.17 23.27
CA ALA A 200 2.90 12.53 22.85
C ALA A 200 2.31 11.64 23.96
N TYR A 201 3.16 10.85 24.62
CA TYR A 201 2.76 10.00 25.76
C TYR A 201 2.24 10.83 26.95
N ARG A 202 2.91 11.94 27.27
CA ARG A 202 2.49 12.85 28.35
C ARG A 202 1.14 13.50 28.03
N LEU A 203 0.91 13.91 26.79
CA LEU A 203 -0.38 14.43 26.33
C LEU A 203 -1.48 13.38 26.39
N LEU A 204 -1.18 12.13 26.02
CA LEU A 204 -2.13 11.02 26.11
C LEU A 204 -2.60 10.78 27.56
N LYS A 205 -1.70 10.89 28.53
CA LYS A 205 -2.03 10.76 29.96
C LYS A 205 -2.74 11.97 30.56
N LEU A 206 -2.72 13.14 29.90
CA LEU A 206 -3.39 14.35 30.37
C LEU A 206 -4.88 14.41 29.97
N GLY A 207 -5.51 13.24 29.77
CA GLY A 207 -6.92 13.03 29.44
C GLY A 207 -7.88 13.88 30.27
N GLU A 208 -7.83 13.64 31.57
CA GLU A 208 -8.76 14.18 32.57
C GLU A 208 -8.62 15.70 32.78
N TYR A 209 -7.39 16.23 32.62
CA TYR A 209 -7.11 17.66 32.81
C TYR A 209 -7.89 18.58 31.86
N PHE A 210 -8.15 18.12 30.64
CA PHE A 210 -8.91 18.89 29.64
C PHE A 210 -10.42 18.54 29.65
N GLY A 211 -10.88 17.70 30.58
CA GLY A 211 -12.29 17.31 30.71
C GLY A 211 -12.75 16.32 29.64
N GLN A 212 -11.90 15.35 29.29
CA GLN A 212 -12.22 14.32 28.30
C GLN A 212 -13.31 13.36 28.80
N THR A 213 -14.29 13.05 27.94
CA THR A 213 -15.30 12.02 28.23
C THR A 213 -14.74 10.60 27.94
N PRO A 214 -15.28 9.54 28.57
CA PRO A 214 -14.89 8.16 28.25
C PRO A 214 -15.02 7.83 26.76
N ASP A 215 -16.12 8.24 26.13
CA ASP A 215 -16.38 8.02 24.70
C ASP A 215 -15.32 8.68 23.81
N GLU A 216 -14.92 9.91 24.15
CA GLU A 216 -13.83 10.60 23.45
C GLU A 216 -12.52 9.81 23.60
N ARG A 217 -12.23 9.25 24.79
CA ARG A 217 -11.02 8.46 25.02
C ARG A 217 -10.97 7.20 24.16
N GLU A 218 -12.08 6.48 24.06
CA GLU A 218 -12.19 5.28 23.22
C GLU A 218 -12.00 5.63 21.75
N ALA A 219 -12.64 6.70 21.27
CA ALA A 219 -12.51 7.17 19.89
C ALA A 219 -11.05 7.45 19.51
N TRP A 220 -10.29 8.15 20.38
CA TRP A 220 -8.89 8.48 20.09
C TRP A 220 -7.94 7.30 20.15
N GLN A 221 -8.20 6.33 21.03
CA GLN A 221 -7.46 5.07 21.02
C GLN A 221 -7.64 4.34 19.68
N GLY A 222 -8.86 4.34 19.14
CA GLY A 222 -9.14 3.83 17.79
C GLY A 222 -8.35 4.56 16.70
N TRP A 223 -8.33 5.90 16.71
CA TRP A 223 -7.54 6.69 15.75
C TRP A 223 -6.04 6.46 15.86
N LEU A 224 -5.49 6.31 17.07
CA LEU A 224 -4.08 5.98 17.27
C LEU A 224 -3.73 4.59 16.73
N MET A 225 -4.61 3.60 16.89
CA MET A 225 -4.40 2.27 16.30
C MET A 225 -4.47 2.30 14.77
N LEU A 226 -5.32 3.16 14.20
CA LEU A 226 -5.45 3.34 12.75
C LEU A 226 -4.30 4.16 12.13
N SER A 227 -3.62 4.98 12.95
CA SER A 227 -2.63 5.95 12.48
C SER A 227 -1.47 5.38 11.66
N PRO A 228 -0.88 4.19 11.93
CA PRO A 228 0.20 3.66 11.08
C PRO A 228 -0.28 3.39 9.65
N ASN A 229 -1.50 2.88 9.49
CA ASN A 229 -2.09 2.63 8.18
C ASN A 229 -2.43 3.94 7.46
N ILE A 230 -2.99 4.93 8.18
CA ILE A 230 -3.26 6.27 7.61
C ILE A 230 -1.97 6.92 7.13
N ILE A 231 -0.89 6.84 7.91
CA ILE A 231 0.42 7.40 7.52
C ILE A 231 0.92 6.72 6.26
N GLY A 232 0.89 5.38 6.22
CA GLY A 232 1.30 4.62 5.04
C GLY A 232 0.48 4.98 3.80
N PHE A 233 -0.85 5.03 3.93
CA PHE A 233 -1.76 5.46 2.87
C PHE A 233 -1.46 6.88 2.38
N LEU A 234 -1.27 7.84 3.30
CA LEU A 234 -1.02 9.23 2.93
C LEU A 234 0.31 9.40 2.21
N VAL A 235 1.38 8.74 2.67
CA VAL A 235 2.73 8.89 2.08
C VAL A 235 2.87 8.11 0.78
N PHE A 236 2.41 6.86 0.73
CA PHE A 236 2.68 5.96 -0.39
C PHE A 236 1.58 5.94 -1.46
N PHE A 237 0.34 6.30 -1.13
CA PHE A 237 -0.77 6.33 -2.09
C PHE A 237 -1.22 7.76 -2.38
N ALA A 238 -1.65 8.51 -1.36
CA ALA A 238 -2.20 9.85 -1.56
C ALA A 238 -1.12 10.83 -2.01
N GLY A 239 0.11 10.73 -1.51
CA GLY A 239 1.23 11.59 -1.87
C GLY A 239 1.53 11.58 -3.37
N PRO A 240 1.87 10.42 -3.97
CA PRO A 240 2.08 10.31 -5.42
C PRO A 240 0.85 10.71 -6.25
N LEU A 241 -0.37 10.39 -5.78
CA LEU A 241 -1.60 10.79 -6.47
C LEU A 241 -1.79 12.30 -6.49
N LEU A 242 -1.62 12.98 -5.34
CA LEU A 242 -1.70 14.43 -5.23
C LEU A 242 -0.57 15.10 -6.03
N LEU A 243 0.62 14.53 -6.05
CA LEU A 243 1.72 15.00 -6.89
C LEU A 243 1.36 14.88 -8.37
N SER A 244 0.76 13.77 -8.80
CA SER A 244 0.36 13.54 -10.19
C SER A 244 -0.75 14.51 -10.61
N PHE A 245 -1.69 14.77 -9.70
CA PHE A 245 -2.71 15.79 -9.87
C PHE A 245 -2.13 17.21 -9.88
N TYR A 246 -1.08 17.51 -9.11
CA TYR A 246 -0.43 18.81 -9.16
C TYR A 246 0.38 18.99 -10.46
N LEU A 247 1.08 17.95 -10.90
CA LEU A 247 1.86 17.93 -12.13
C LEU A 247 0.99 18.10 -13.38
N SER A 248 -0.30 17.74 -13.35
CA SER A 248 -1.20 17.97 -14.48
C SER A 248 -1.41 19.46 -14.79
N PHE A 249 -1.12 20.38 -13.86
CA PHE A 249 -1.11 21.83 -14.10
C PHE A 249 0.23 22.35 -14.64
N THR A 250 1.18 21.45 -14.90
CA THR A 250 2.54 21.77 -15.37
C THR A 250 2.81 21.18 -16.75
N ASP A 251 3.81 21.72 -17.43
CA ASP A 251 4.34 21.19 -18.69
C ASP A 251 5.31 20.05 -18.44
N SER A 252 4.79 18.91 -17.99
CA SER A 252 5.59 17.74 -17.62
C SER A 252 5.94 16.89 -18.84
N THR A 253 6.91 17.36 -19.64
CA THR A 253 7.50 16.55 -20.72
C THR A 253 8.72 15.79 -20.21
N VAL A 254 8.88 14.53 -20.65
CA VAL A 254 9.98 13.68 -20.21
C VAL A 254 11.31 14.29 -20.65
N GLY A 255 12.17 14.62 -19.69
CA GLY A 255 13.50 15.19 -19.94
C GLY A 255 13.59 16.73 -19.92
N ALA A 256 12.46 17.43 -19.76
CA ALA A 256 12.45 18.89 -19.56
C ALA A 256 12.10 19.26 -18.13
N VAL A 257 12.55 20.43 -17.69
CA VAL A 257 12.18 20.99 -16.38
C VAL A 257 10.72 21.48 -16.46
N PRO A 258 9.80 20.94 -15.64
CA PRO A 258 8.39 21.32 -15.70
C PRO A 258 8.19 22.81 -15.39
N ASN A 259 7.39 23.49 -16.21
CA ASN A 259 6.95 24.87 -15.96
C ASN A 259 5.45 24.89 -15.62
N PHE A 260 5.02 25.78 -14.74
CA PHE A 260 3.61 25.91 -14.37
C PHE A 260 2.81 26.61 -15.48
N LYS A 261 1.84 25.92 -16.09
CA LYS A 261 0.96 26.44 -17.16
C LYS A 261 -0.50 26.63 -16.69
N GLY A 262 -0.82 26.29 -15.44
CA GLY A 262 -2.16 26.42 -14.88
C GLY A 262 -3.15 25.46 -15.56
N LEU A 263 -4.29 25.98 -16.01
CA LEU A 263 -5.38 25.16 -16.59
C LEU A 263 -5.24 24.90 -18.10
N GLN A 264 -4.16 25.36 -18.73
CA GLN A 264 -4.02 25.29 -20.18
C GLN A 264 -4.12 23.85 -20.73
N ASN A 265 -3.47 22.88 -20.04
CA ASN A 265 -3.53 21.46 -20.41
C ASN A 265 -4.97 20.94 -20.47
N TYR A 266 -5.81 21.32 -19.50
CA TYR A 266 -7.22 20.93 -19.47
C TYR A 266 -8.04 21.63 -20.56
N THR A 267 -7.77 22.92 -20.81
CA THR A 267 -8.46 23.65 -21.88
C THR A 267 -8.15 23.08 -23.26
N ASP A 268 -6.91 22.63 -23.49
CA ASP A 268 -6.53 22.04 -24.76
C ASP A 268 -7.17 20.66 -24.95
N ILE A 269 -7.16 19.81 -23.91
CA ILE A 269 -7.80 18.48 -23.94
C ILE A 269 -9.33 18.57 -24.12
N LEU A 270 -9.99 19.50 -23.43
CA LEU A 270 -11.45 19.65 -23.45
C LEU A 270 -11.97 20.56 -24.56
N SER A 271 -11.09 21.11 -25.40
CA SER A 271 -11.50 21.97 -26.51
C SER A 271 -12.16 21.17 -27.61
N PHE A 272 -13.36 21.61 -27.99
CA PHE A 272 -14.15 21.01 -29.05
C PHE A 272 -14.67 22.05 -30.00
N GLU A 273 -14.71 21.67 -31.28
CA GLU A 273 -15.32 22.45 -32.32
C GLU A 273 -16.25 21.56 -33.14
N TRP A 274 -17.46 22.04 -33.38
CA TRP A 274 -18.39 21.42 -34.32
C TRP A 274 -18.56 22.33 -35.53
N LYS A 275 -18.43 21.78 -36.73
CA LYS A 275 -18.66 22.50 -37.98
C LYS A 275 -19.44 21.63 -38.96
N THR A 276 -20.29 22.29 -39.75
CA THR A 276 -20.99 21.66 -40.86
C THR A 276 -20.20 21.92 -42.14
N GLN A 277 -20.00 20.87 -42.93
CA GLN A 277 -19.34 20.95 -44.22
C GLN A 277 -20.36 20.57 -45.31
N ALA A 278 -20.60 21.51 -46.22
CA ALA A 278 -21.51 21.34 -47.35
C ALA A 278 -20.85 20.66 -48.57
N ASP A 279 -19.51 20.56 -48.58
CA ASP A 279 -18.74 19.94 -49.66
C ASP A 279 -18.46 18.45 -49.35
N PRO A 280 -19.03 17.50 -50.13
CA PRO A 280 -18.84 16.06 -49.91
C PRO A 280 -17.41 15.57 -50.16
N GLU A 281 -16.65 16.24 -51.03
CA GLU A 281 -15.32 15.78 -51.49
C GLU A 281 -14.15 16.47 -50.77
N GLY A 282 -14.41 17.57 -50.04
CA GLY A 282 -13.38 18.28 -49.27
C GLY A 282 -12.75 17.43 -48.16
N SER A 283 -11.61 17.85 -47.60
CA SER A 283 -11.05 17.24 -46.39
C SER A 283 -11.81 17.73 -45.15
N ALA A 284 -12.02 16.87 -44.14
CA ALA A 284 -12.66 17.25 -42.89
C ALA A 284 -11.84 18.32 -42.12
N GLN A 285 -10.53 18.37 -42.37
CA GLN A 285 -9.61 19.33 -41.77
C GLN A 285 -9.79 20.76 -42.30
N SER A 286 -10.33 20.96 -43.51
CA SER A 286 -10.41 22.29 -44.13
C SER A 286 -11.48 23.21 -43.52
N VAL A 287 -12.42 22.64 -42.77
CA VAL A 287 -13.53 23.37 -42.14
C VAL A 287 -13.25 23.66 -40.66
N LEU A 288 -12.31 22.94 -40.06
CA LEU A 288 -11.91 23.10 -38.66
C LEU A 288 -10.94 24.27 -38.48
N SER A 289 -10.99 24.92 -37.32
CA SER A 289 -10.06 25.99 -36.98
C SER A 289 -8.64 25.46 -36.73
N PHE A 290 -7.66 26.37 -36.80
CA PHE A 290 -6.25 26.00 -36.64
C PHE A 290 -5.98 25.32 -35.29
N GLY A 291 -5.38 24.13 -35.34
CA GLY A 291 -5.05 23.31 -34.17
C GLY A 291 -6.09 22.26 -33.79
N PHE A 292 -7.26 22.22 -34.44
CA PHE A 292 -8.25 21.15 -34.25
C PHE A 292 -8.04 20.04 -35.27
N THR A 293 -8.15 18.78 -34.84
CA THR A 293 -8.09 17.60 -35.70
C THR A 293 -9.44 16.88 -35.71
N PRO A 294 -9.88 16.29 -36.84
CA PRO A 294 -11.19 15.65 -36.94
C PRO A 294 -11.24 14.39 -36.06
N LEU A 295 -12.26 14.31 -35.20
CA LEU A 295 -12.50 13.21 -34.26
C LEU A 295 -13.61 12.28 -34.75
N MET A 296 -14.71 12.84 -35.23
CA MET A 296 -15.88 12.09 -35.68
C MET A 296 -16.54 12.81 -36.84
N GLU A 297 -16.86 12.05 -37.88
CA GLU A 297 -17.62 12.51 -39.03
C GLU A 297 -18.97 11.80 -39.02
N ILE A 298 -20.05 12.57 -38.95
CA ILE A 298 -21.41 12.04 -39.01
C ILE A 298 -21.99 12.47 -40.35
N GLN A 299 -22.30 11.50 -41.19
CA GLN A 299 -23.03 11.74 -42.44
C GLN A 299 -24.50 11.99 -42.11
N THR A 300 -25.03 13.13 -42.52
CA THR A 300 -26.47 13.42 -42.45
C THR A 300 -27.15 12.81 -43.67
N ASN A 301 -28.48 12.64 -43.66
CA ASN A 301 -29.25 12.16 -44.82
C ASN A 301 -29.24 13.11 -46.05
N GLY A 302 -28.33 14.10 -46.10
CA GLY A 302 -28.16 15.08 -47.19
C GLY A 302 -26.68 15.22 -47.59
N PRO A 303 -26.32 16.20 -48.45
CA PRO A 303 -24.93 16.41 -48.89
C PRO A 303 -24.03 17.00 -47.79
N GLU A 304 -24.60 17.37 -46.65
CA GLU A 304 -23.88 17.97 -45.53
C GLU A 304 -23.39 16.91 -44.54
N ARG A 305 -22.10 17.00 -44.17
CA ARG A 305 -21.50 16.20 -43.10
C ARG A 305 -21.17 17.08 -41.90
N ILE A 306 -21.42 16.55 -40.70
CA ILE A 306 -21.02 17.19 -39.45
C ILE A 306 -19.64 16.67 -39.10
N VAL A 307 -18.67 17.58 -39.02
CA VAL A 307 -17.31 17.28 -38.58
C VAL A 307 -17.15 17.81 -37.16
N ILE A 308 -16.82 16.92 -36.24
CA ILE A 308 -16.47 17.25 -34.86
C ILE A 308 -14.95 17.15 -34.75
N GLY A 309 -14.30 18.24 -34.34
CA GLY A 309 -12.87 18.29 -34.11
C GLY A 309 -12.51 18.57 -32.66
N SER A 310 -11.34 18.10 -32.24
CA SER A 310 -10.73 18.43 -30.94
C SER A 310 -9.25 18.76 -31.12
N LYS A 311 -8.67 19.57 -30.24
CA LYS A 311 -7.20 19.81 -30.28
C LYS A 311 -6.39 18.54 -29.94
N ASP A 312 -6.92 17.69 -29.05
CA ASP A 312 -6.34 16.37 -28.73
C ASP A 312 -7.33 15.25 -29.03
N THR A 313 -7.22 14.65 -30.21
CA THR A 313 -8.06 13.52 -30.65
C THR A 313 -7.73 12.21 -29.93
N THR A 314 -6.49 12.04 -29.47
CA THR A 314 -6.04 10.78 -28.85
C THR A 314 -6.68 10.60 -27.48
N PHE A 315 -6.83 11.70 -26.73
CA PHE A 315 -7.55 11.70 -25.47
C PHE A 315 -9.00 11.22 -25.63
N TRP A 316 -9.77 11.79 -26.56
CA TRP A 316 -11.18 11.43 -26.74
C TRP A 316 -11.37 10.03 -27.30
N LEU A 317 -10.47 9.60 -28.19
CA LEU A 317 -10.48 8.24 -28.72
C LEU A 317 -10.22 7.20 -27.61
N SER A 318 -9.22 7.43 -26.76
CA SER A 318 -8.90 6.56 -25.63
C SER A 318 -10.01 6.56 -24.58
N LEU A 319 -10.56 7.74 -24.23
CA LEU A 319 -11.68 7.86 -23.28
C LEU A 319 -12.91 7.08 -23.77
N ARG A 320 -13.27 7.20 -25.05
CA ARG A 320 -14.38 6.44 -25.65
C ARG A 320 -14.15 4.93 -25.53
N ASN A 321 -12.94 4.46 -25.84
CA ASN A 321 -12.59 3.05 -25.76
C ASN A 321 -12.66 2.54 -24.31
N THR A 322 -12.15 3.30 -23.34
CA THR A 322 -12.22 2.95 -21.92
C THR A 322 -13.66 2.92 -21.42
N VAL A 323 -14.47 3.92 -21.76
CA VAL A 323 -15.88 3.96 -21.35
C VAL A 323 -16.66 2.80 -21.95
N LEU A 324 -16.50 2.53 -23.26
CA LEU A 324 -17.13 1.40 -23.92
C LEU A 324 -16.71 0.07 -23.30
N PHE A 325 -15.42 -0.09 -23.01
CA PHE A 325 -14.88 -1.26 -22.34
C PHE A 325 -15.44 -1.43 -20.93
N CYS A 326 -15.49 -0.38 -20.11
CA CYS A 326 -16.06 -0.44 -18.78
C CYS A 326 -17.55 -0.79 -18.81
N LEU A 327 -18.32 -0.17 -19.73
CA LEU A 327 -19.76 -0.41 -19.84
C LEU A 327 -20.11 -1.79 -20.39
N LEU A 328 -19.28 -2.37 -21.25
CA LEU A 328 -19.52 -3.71 -21.80
C LEU A 328 -18.91 -4.81 -20.92
N LEU A 329 -17.64 -4.67 -20.52
CA LEU A 329 -16.92 -5.73 -19.81
C LEU A 329 -17.32 -5.84 -18.33
N MET A 330 -17.56 -4.72 -17.63
CA MET A 330 -17.91 -4.80 -16.21
C MET A 330 -19.20 -5.60 -15.98
N PRO A 331 -20.33 -5.32 -16.66
CA PRO A 331 -21.54 -6.13 -16.51
C PRO A 331 -21.33 -7.57 -16.96
N LEU A 332 -20.61 -7.78 -18.07
CA LEU A 332 -20.32 -9.11 -18.60
C LEU A 332 -19.49 -9.97 -17.62
N SER A 333 -18.67 -9.36 -16.76
CA SER A 333 -17.93 -10.05 -15.70
C SER A 333 -18.74 -10.23 -14.40
N VAL A 334 -19.58 -9.26 -14.03
CA VAL A 334 -20.36 -9.27 -12.79
C VAL A 334 -21.52 -10.27 -12.88
N ILE A 335 -22.20 -10.37 -14.02
CA ILE A 335 -23.34 -11.29 -14.22
C ILE A 335 -22.95 -12.75 -13.95
N PRO A 336 -21.92 -13.34 -14.59
CA PRO A 336 -21.51 -14.71 -14.32
C PRO A 336 -20.92 -14.88 -12.92
N ALA A 337 -20.24 -13.87 -12.36
CA ALA A 337 -19.75 -13.93 -10.98
C ALA A 337 -20.89 -14.02 -9.96
N LEU A 338 -21.95 -13.22 -10.14
CA LEU A 338 -23.16 -13.28 -9.32
C LEU A 338 -23.92 -14.58 -9.55
N PHE A 339 -24.06 -15.03 -10.79
CA PHE A 339 -24.68 -16.32 -11.12
C PHE A 339 -23.95 -17.49 -10.42
N LEU A 340 -22.62 -17.48 -10.47
CA LEU A 340 -21.79 -18.48 -9.79
C LEU A 340 -21.92 -18.39 -8.26
N ALA A 341 -21.95 -17.18 -7.70
CA ALA A 341 -22.14 -16.95 -6.27
C ALA A 341 -23.49 -17.49 -5.78
N ILE A 342 -24.57 -17.32 -6.57
CA ILE A 342 -25.90 -17.86 -6.25
C ILE A 342 -25.87 -19.40 -6.27
N ILE A 343 -25.24 -20.01 -7.28
CA ILE A 343 -25.09 -21.48 -7.35
C ILE A 343 -24.31 -21.99 -6.13
N LEU A 344 -23.22 -21.33 -5.76
CA LEU A 344 -22.38 -21.66 -4.60
C LEU A 344 -23.08 -21.49 -3.24
N ASN A 345 -24.17 -20.72 -3.18
CA ASN A 345 -24.97 -20.55 -1.97
C ASN A 345 -26.14 -21.55 -1.89
N SER A 346 -26.46 -22.25 -2.98
CA SER A 346 -27.53 -23.25 -3.00
C SER A 346 -27.05 -24.57 -2.38
N LYS A 347 -27.87 -25.28 -1.59
CA LYS A 347 -27.49 -26.54 -0.90
C LYS A 347 -27.37 -27.73 -1.88
N LEU A 348 -26.57 -27.60 -2.93
CA LEU A 348 -26.30 -28.67 -3.89
C LEU A 348 -25.20 -29.62 -3.34
N PRO A 349 -25.43 -30.94 -3.36
CA PRO A 349 -24.44 -31.92 -2.90
C PRO A 349 -23.27 -31.98 -3.90
N GLY A 350 -22.09 -31.46 -3.51
CA GLY A 350 -20.89 -31.36 -4.37
C GLY A 350 -20.06 -30.07 -4.17
N MET A 351 -20.57 -29.12 -3.39
CA MET A 351 -20.04 -27.76 -3.28
C MET A 351 -18.60 -27.63 -2.76
N LYS A 352 -18.13 -28.59 -1.95
CA LYS A 352 -16.77 -28.58 -1.40
C LYS A 352 -15.70 -28.81 -2.48
N PHE A 353 -15.99 -29.60 -3.50
CA PHE A 353 -15.07 -29.85 -4.60
C PHE A 353 -15.01 -28.66 -5.57
N PHE A 354 -16.17 -28.11 -5.93
CA PHE A 354 -16.26 -26.96 -6.84
C PHE A 354 -15.65 -25.68 -6.23
N SER A 355 -15.93 -25.38 -4.95
CA SER A 355 -15.34 -24.22 -4.26
C SER A 355 -13.83 -24.34 -4.12
N CYS A 356 -13.32 -25.56 -3.85
CA CYS A 356 -11.88 -25.79 -3.77
C CYS A 356 -11.21 -25.64 -5.14
N GLY A 357 -11.84 -26.13 -6.21
CA GLY A 357 -11.34 -25.95 -7.58
C GLY A 357 -11.29 -24.49 -8.03
N VAL A 358 -12.34 -23.70 -7.76
CA VAL A 358 -12.38 -22.26 -8.07
C VAL A 358 -11.36 -21.48 -7.21
N LEU A 359 -11.24 -21.80 -5.92
CA LEU A 359 -10.25 -21.15 -5.06
C LEU A 359 -8.82 -21.55 -5.43
N PHE A 360 -8.59 -22.79 -5.87
CA PHE A 360 -7.29 -23.27 -6.33
C PHE A 360 -6.87 -22.63 -7.65
N THR A 361 -7.78 -22.41 -8.60
CA THR A 361 -7.45 -21.66 -9.83
C THR A 361 -7.20 -20.17 -9.55
N LEU A 362 -7.93 -19.57 -8.60
CA LEU A 362 -7.72 -18.18 -8.19
C LEU A 362 -6.43 -18.00 -7.36
N SER A 363 -6.14 -18.92 -6.44
CA SER A 363 -4.95 -18.84 -5.56
C SER A 363 -3.68 -19.39 -6.21
N GLY A 364 -3.81 -20.35 -7.13
CA GLY A 364 -2.70 -20.94 -7.89
C GLY A 364 -2.16 -20.03 -9.01
N GLY A 365 -2.90 -18.99 -9.39
CA GLY A 365 -2.45 -17.96 -10.33
C GLY A 365 -1.64 -16.81 -9.71
N GLY A 366 -1.51 -16.74 -8.39
CA GLY A 366 -0.82 -15.64 -7.69
C GLY A 366 0.70 -15.81 -7.52
N GLY A 367 1.25 -16.96 -7.88
CA GLY A 367 2.69 -17.23 -7.83
C GLY A 367 3.38 -16.86 -9.14
N GLY A 368 3.71 -15.57 -9.33
CA GLY A 368 4.61 -15.13 -10.39
C GLY A 368 3.94 -14.38 -11.55
N HIS A 369 3.51 -13.13 -11.31
CA HIS A 369 3.20 -12.18 -12.39
C HIS A 369 4.44 -11.73 -13.22
N GLY A 370 5.57 -12.44 -13.12
CA GLY A 370 6.75 -12.29 -13.99
C GLY A 370 6.87 -13.37 -15.08
N ALA A 371 5.94 -14.32 -15.15
CA ALA A 371 5.94 -15.40 -16.13
C ALA A 371 4.59 -15.53 -16.86
N HIS A 372 3.96 -14.41 -17.21
CA HIS A 372 3.04 -14.41 -18.35
C HIS A 372 3.89 -14.58 -19.63
N ALA A 373 4.28 -15.83 -19.86
CA ALA A 373 4.83 -16.32 -21.12
C ALA A 373 3.82 -16.05 -22.26
N PRO A 374 4.31 -15.90 -23.50
CA PRO A 374 3.71 -15.13 -24.60
C PRO A 374 2.59 -15.90 -25.32
N GLY A 375 1.58 -16.36 -24.60
CA GLY A 375 0.51 -17.23 -25.12
C GLY A 375 -0.84 -16.54 -25.34
N ARG A 376 -0.97 -15.24 -25.06
CA ARG A 376 -2.24 -14.48 -25.22
C ARG A 376 -2.26 -13.52 -26.41
N GLU A 377 -1.24 -13.54 -27.27
CA GLU A 377 -1.22 -12.70 -28.48
C GLU A 377 -1.78 -13.37 -29.74
N GLN A 378 -2.23 -14.63 -29.70
CA GLN A 378 -2.81 -15.28 -30.89
C GLN A 378 -4.10 -16.04 -30.57
N PRO A 379 -5.25 -15.39 -30.78
CA PRO A 379 -6.28 -16.02 -31.61
C PRO A 379 -6.72 -15.14 -32.79
N TYR A 380 -6.12 -13.95 -32.98
CA TYR A 380 -6.44 -13.03 -34.08
C TYR A 380 -5.36 -12.94 -35.18
N GLY A 381 -4.33 -13.80 -35.14
CA GLY A 381 -3.31 -13.91 -36.18
C GLY A 381 -3.48 -15.19 -36.98
N GLY A 382 -4.38 -15.19 -37.96
CA GLY A 382 -4.71 -16.42 -38.70
C GLY A 382 -5.43 -16.20 -40.02
N CYS A 383 -5.03 -15.20 -40.80
CA CYS A 383 -5.33 -15.10 -42.25
C CYS A 383 -4.28 -14.19 -42.91
N GLY A 384 -3.09 -14.72 -43.11
CA GLY A 384 -2.00 -14.01 -43.82
C GLY A 384 -0.91 -15.01 -44.16
N GLY A 385 -1.00 -15.62 -45.34
CA GLY A 385 0.00 -16.57 -45.84
C GLY A 385 1.32 -15.88 -46.17
N GLY A 386 2.44 -16.55 -45.92
CA GLY A 386 3.76 -16.07 -46.29
C GLY A 386 4.89 -16.89 -45.67
N SER A 387 5.32 -17.90 -46.41
CA SER A 387 6.54 -18.70 -46.28
C SER A 387 7.76 -17.98 -45.68
N GLN A 388 8.47 -18.61 -44.74
CA GLN A 388 9.87 -19.03 -44.97
C GLN A 388 10.45 -19.91 -43.85
N ASP A 389 11.26 -20.86 -44.32
CA ASP A 389 12.05 -21.92 -43.69
C ASP A 389 12.93 -21.57 -42.49
N GLY A 390 13.22 -22.61 -41.67
CA GLY A 390 14.60 -22.85 -41.21
C GLY A 390 14.80 -23.43 -39.80
N ARG A 391 14.82 -24.79 -39.69
CA ARG A 391 15.78 -25.66 -38.95
C ARG A 391 16.18 -25.28 -37.50
N HIS A 392 16.13 -26.08 -36.43
CA HIS A 392 16.29 -27.52 -36.11
C HIS A 392 16.08 -27.68 -34.56
N PRO A 393 16.20 -28.86 -33.90
CA PRO A 393 15.45 -30.11 -33.97
C PRO A 393 14.81 -30.52 -32.61
N GLN A 394 13.99 -31.58 -32.65
CA GLN A 394 13.18 -32.19 -31.58
C GLN A 394 13.99 -33.08 -30.60
N GLU A 395 13.51 -33.26 -29.36
CA GLU A 395 13.06 -34.57 -28.79
C GLU A 395 12.55 -34.47 -27.32
N PRO A 396 11.78 -35.46 -26.80
CA PRO A 396 10.54 -35.22 -26.06
C PRO A 396 10.55 -35.61 -24.57
N ALA A 397 9.64 -35.00 -23.78
CA ALA A 397 9.31 -35.47 -22.43
C ALA A 397 8.11 -36.42 -22.47
N ALA A 398 8.33 -37.62 -21.94
CA ALA A 398 7.40 -38.72 -21.82
C ALA A 398 6.29 -38.48 -20.78
N ALA A 399 5.23 -39.27 -20.94
CA ALA A 399 3.94 -39.25 -20.27
C ALA A 399 3.92 -39.80 -18.81
N CYS A 400 2.70 -39.76 -18.24
CA CYS A 400 2.17 -40.58 -17.14
C CYS A 400 2.53 -40.14 -15.70
N GLU A 401 1.68 -40.19 -14.68
CA GLU A 401 0.30 -40.67 -14.54
C GLU A 401 -0.27 -40.14 -13.22
N ALA A 402 -1.59 -39.94 -13.17
CA ALA A 402 -2.34 -39.71 -11.94
C ALA A 402 -2.49 -41.00 -11.13
N ARG A 403 -2.46 -40.94 -9.78
CA ARG A 403 -3.24 -41.85 -8.93
C ARG A 403 -3.33 -41.45 -7.44
N HIS A 404 -4.58 -41.26 -7.03
CA HIS A 404 -5.25 -41.67 -5.78
C HIS A 404 -4.63 -41.42 -4.38
N PHE A 405 -5.31 -40.56 -3.62
CA PHE A 405 -5.49 -40.68 -2.17
C PHE A 405 -6.84 -41.35 -1.87
N PRO A 406 -6.90 -42.40 -1.03
CA PRO A 406 -8.12 -42.84 -0.39
C PRO A 406 -8.28 -42.25 1.02
N ASP A 407 -9.54 -42.01 1.35
CA ASP A 407 -10.09 -41.58 2.63
C ASP A 407 -9.61 -42.40 3.84
N SER A 408 -9.36 -41.73 4.97
CA SER A 408 -9.79 -42.24 6.28
C SER A 408 -9.74 -41.17 7.37
N CYS A 409 -10.81 -41.18 8.17
CA CYS A 409 -11.00 -40.50 9.47
C CYS A 409 -11.55 -39.06 9.48
N ARG A 410 -12.85 -39.00 9.15
CA ARG A 410 -13.88 -38.12 9.74
C ARG A 410 -13.88 -38.13 11.29
N LYS A 411 -14.26 -37.02 11.93
CA LYS A 411 -15.61 -36.80 12.50
C LYS A 411 -15.85 -35.32 12.94
N PRO A 412 -17.12 -34.89 13.08
CA PRO A 412 -17.58 -33.53 12.75
C PRO A 412 -18.12 -32.74 13.96
N VAL A 413 -18.20 -31.41 13.83
CA VAL A 413 -19.10 -30.57 14.63
C VAL A 413 -20.27 -30.18 13.73
N ALA A 414 -21.45 -30.71 14.07
CA ALA A 414 -22.72 -30.36 13.46
C ALA A 414 -23.37 -29.22 14.26
N VAL A 415 -23.79 -28.17 13.55
CA VAL A 415 -24.77 -27.18 14.01
C VAL A 415 -26.05 -27.53 13.27
N ASP A 416 -27.09 -27.88 14.01
CA ASP A 416 -28.42 -28.15 13.46
C ASP A 416 -29.41 -27.09 13.94
N ASP A 417 -30.30 -26.73 13.02
CA ASP A 417 -31.28 -25.65 13.09
C ASP A 417 -32.45 -25.99 14.03
N GLY A 418 -33.16 -24.92 14.43
CA GLY A 418 -34.12 -24.89 15.52
C GLY A 418 -35.30 -25.87 15.49
N ARG A 419 -35.88 -26.08 16.69
CA ARG A 419 -37.34 -26.04 16.89
C ARG A 419 -37.73 -25.90 18.36
N CYS A 420 -38.73 -25.04 18.58
CA CYS A 420 -39.52 -24.83 19.79
C CYS A 420 -39.82 -26.10 20.61
N ALA A 421 -39.61 -26.03 21.94
CA ALA A 421 -40.47 -26.70 22.91
C ALA A 421 -40.40 -26.05 24.30
N ARG A 422 -41.57 -26.02 24.94
CA ARG A 422 -41.93 -25.41 26.21
C ARG A 422 -41.17 -25.96 27.44
N ARG A 423 -41.13 -25.08 28.46
CA ARG A 423 -41.43 -25.32 29.90
C ARG A 423 -40.36 -25.89 30.85
N ARG A 424 -40.35 -25.22 32.03
CA ARG A 424 -39.88 -25.57 33.40
C ARG A 424 -38.37 -25.49 33.62
N GLN A 425 -37.87 -24.50 34.36
CA GLN A 425 -37.81 -24.39 35.83
C GLN A 425 -37.06 -25.54 36.54
N HIS A 426 -36.08 -25.11 37.35
CA HIS A 426 -35.59 -25.65 38.61
C HIS A 426 -34.22 -26.36 38.68
N LEU A 427 -33.45 -25.87 39.67
CA LEU A 427 -32.37 -26.48 40.49
C LEU A 427 -30.94 -26.19 39.99
N CYS A 428 -30.19 -25.33 40.69
CA CYS A 428 -29.29 -25.66 41.84
C CYS A 428 -28.24 -26.70 41.42
N GLY A 429 -26.94 -26.52 41.59
CA GLY A 429 -26.11 -25.55 42.31
C GLY A 429 -24.66 -26.09 42.24
N GLU A 430 -23.69 -25.33 42.77
CA GLU A 430 -22.51 -25.83 43.52
C GLU A 430 -21.67 -27.00 42.94
N HIS A 431 -20.35 -27.00 42.79
CA HIS A 431 -19.17 -26.43 43.43
C HIS A 431 -18.04 -26.71 42.39
N GLY A 432 -16.84 -26.15 42.35
CA GLY A 432 -15.95 -25.64 43.38
C GLY A 432 -14.53 -25.89 42.85
N ALA A 433 -13.69 -24.86 42.93
CA ALA A 433 -12.28 -24.87 42.55
C ALA A 433 -11.46 -25.81 43.43
N ILE A 434 -10.39 -26.43 42.90
CA ILE A 434 -9.16 -26.80 43.65
C ILE A 434 -7.94 -26.77 42.69
N LEU A 435 -6.98 -25.87 42.98
CA LEU A 435 -5.52 -25.96 42.71
C LEU A 435 -4.85 -26.71 43.90
N PRO A 436 -3.53 -26.91 43.92
CA PRO A 436 -2.66 -27.84 43.19
C PRO A 436 -2.04 -28.91 44.13
N SER A 437 -1.25 -29.83 43.59
CA SER A 437 -0.15 -30.52 44.30
C SER A 437 0.83 -31.11 43.30
#